data_AF-A0A2V9YFG4-F1
#
_entry.id   AF-A0A2V9YFG4-F1
#
_cell.length_a   1.000
_cell.length_b   1.000
_cell.length_c   1.000
_cell.angle_alpha   90.00
_cell.angle_beta   90.00
_cell.angle_gamma   90.00
#
_symmetry.space_group_name_H-M   'P 1'
#
loop_
_entity.id
_entity.type
_entity.pdbx_description
1 polymer ?
#
loop_
_entity_poly.entity_id
_entity_poly.type
_entity_poly.pdbx_seq_one_letter_code
_entity_poly.pdbx_strand_id
1 'polypeptide(L)'
;NVLLLFWILQKATGAVWRSFFVALLFAVHPLNVETVAWIAQRKSLLSVFFSLLTVAAYGWYVRRGGWNRYLLLIFVFALSLMAKPMAVSLPLLLLLFDYWPLRRYEELAAPRRWTKLTLEKLPLLAMSAASSVLTEMAQGAGGSVMGLSLLPVSTRIENAVISYVAYIGKILWPAKLATYYPLRFSPPLGDAIASAAILVAVSALALYVRRSRYIAVGWFFFIISMIPVIGIVQVGFQGMAGRYAYMPAIGLMIAVVWGVADAIQVVPVARASLSVVCLCAAIAFSVTTARYLPAWQNSVTLFAHARAAWGQPDMWLEQLYGNALFSAGRIDEALEHYQASCTIQPRTEYCHYNIAHIFLGRGQSHDAIGEYNLALGYTANRDMALLCLTEEAEAQLQVGDYIAAESAIAKVLTIDPSNSAAQQLREQIIHRKEGAN
;
A
#
# COMPACT_ATOMS: atom_id res chain seq x y z
N ASN A 1 11.09 1.76 15.65
CA ASN A 1 11.46 2.38 14.36
C ASN A 1 12.11 3.75 14.51
N VAL A 2 11.40 4.76 15.03
CA VAL A 2 11.92 6.13 15.21
C VAL A 2 13.27 6.18 15.94
N LEU A 3 13.37 5.61 17.13
CA LEU A 3 14.61 5.63 17.94
C LEU A 3 15.77 4.90 17.24
N LEU A 4 15.46 3.80 16.53
CA LEU A 4 16.46 3.04 15.79
C LEU A 4 16.98 3.83 14.59
N LEU A 5 16.10 4.52 13.86
CA LEU A 5 16.46 5.41 12.76
C LEU A 5 17.38 6.54 13.26
N PHE A 6 17.02 7.19 14.36
CA PHE A 6 17.86 8.21 15.00
C PHE A 6 19.26 7.67 15.32
N TRP A 7 19.33 6.52 16.01
CA TRP A 7 20.59 5.91 16.42
C TRP A 7 21.46 5.51 15.22
N ILE A 8 20.89 4.94 14.16
CA ILE A 8 21.63 4.58 12.94
C ILE A 8 22.24 5.82 12.29
N LEU A 9 21.44 6.86 12.05
CA LEU A 9 21.91 8.08 11.40
C LEU A 9 22.97 8.81 12.24
N GLN A 10 22.74 8.88 13.56
CA GLN A 10 23.68 9.49 14.50
C GLN A 10 25.02 8.74 14.50
N LYS A 11 25.00 7.40 14.55
CA LYS A 11 26.23 6.60 14.54
C LYS A 11 26.96 6.63 13.20
N ALA A 12 26.23 6.74 12.09
CA ALA A 12 26.82 6.72 10.77
C ALA A 12 27.36 8.09 10.31
N THR A 13 26.77 9.20 10.80
CA THR A 13 27.13 10.57 10.37
C THR A 13 27.81 11.40 11.45
N GLY A 14 27.65 11.07 12.73
CA GLY A 14 28.04 11.91 13.86
C GLY A 14 27.13 13.15 14.08
N ALA A 15 26.19 13.43 13.17
CA ALA A 15 25.37 14.63 13.20
C ALA A 15 24.10 14.44 14.04
N VAL A 16 24.21 14.65 15.36
CA VAL A 16 23.13 14.42 16.33
C VAL A 16 21.84 15.17 15.96
N TRP A 17 21.90 16.49 15.77
CA TRP A 17 20.70 17.31 15.53
C TRP A 17 20.01 17.01 14.20
N ARG A 18 20.77 16.82 13.12
CA ARG A 18 20.21 16.44 11.81
C ARG A 18 19.52 15.07 11.89
N SER A 19 20.17 14.11 12.57
CA SER A 19 19.60 12.78 12.80
C SER A 19 18.34 12.84 13.65
N PHE A 20 18.33 13.68 14.69
CA PHE A 20 17.17 13.90 15.55
C PHE A 20 15.99 14.45 14.76
N PHE A 21 16.20 15.48 13.94
CA PHE A 21 15.11 16.08 13.16
C PHE A 21 14.54 15.13 12.10
N VAL A 22 15.36 14.30 11.44
CA VAL A 22 14.83 13.24 10.56
C VAL A 22 13.94 12.28 11.34
N ALA A 23 14.40 11.81 12.50
CA ALA A 23 13.62 10.89 13.31
C ALA A 23 12.34 11.54 13.88
N LEU A 24 12.41 12.81 14.28
CA LEU A 24 11.27 13.58 14.78
C LEU A 24 10.22 13.77 13.68
N LEU A 25 10.62 14.28 12.52
CA LEU A 25 9.72 14.47 11.38
C LEU A 25 9.09 13.13 10.96
N PHE A 26 9.89 12.06 10.92
CA PHE A 26 9.39 10.71 10.68
C PHE A 26 8.38 10.26 11.73
N ALA A 27 8.61 10.53 13.02
CA ALA A 27 7.71 10.13 14.09
C ALA A 27 6.33 10.77 13.99
N VAL A 28 6.26 12.06 13.61
CA VAL A 28 5.03 12.85 13.64
C VAL A 28 4.34 12.98 12.28
N HIS A 29 4.93 12.44 11.21
CA HIS A 29 4.44 12.63 9.84
C HIS A 29 3.03 12.02 9.62
N PRO A 30 2.04 12.76 9.10
CA PRO A 30 0.67 12.27 8.95
C PRO A 30 0.51 11.05 8.01
N LEU A 31 1.35 10.92 6.98
CA LEU A 31 1.35 9.70 6.13
C LEU A 31 1.61 8.41 6.91
N ASN A 32 2.28 8.48 8.05
CA ASN A 32 2.61 7.29 8.84
C ASN A 32 1.40 6.76 9.63
N VAL A 33 0.33 7.55 9.76
CA VAL A 33 -0.90 7.16 10.48
C VAL A 33 -1.47 5.85 9.94
N GLU A 34 -1.58 5.70 8.62
CA GLU A 34 -2.10 4.46 8.03
C GLU A 34 -1.28 3.22 8.43
N THR A 35 0.04 3.36 8.57
CA THR A 35 0.91 2.23 8.94
C THR A 35 0.86 1.92 10.43
N VAL A 36 0.60 2.94 11.26
CA VAL A 36 0.68 2.85 12.73
C VAL A 36 -0.69 2.57 13.35
N ALA A 37 -1.73 3.27 12.92
CA ALA A 37 -3.08 3.16 13.47
C ALA A 37 -3.82 1.91 12.96
N TRP A 38 -3.55 1.47 11.72
CA TRP A 38 -4.20 0.29 11.17
C TRP A 38 -3.53 -1.00 11.65
N ILE A 39 -4.22 -1.77 12.50
CA ILE A 39 -3.66 -2.97 13.12
C ILE A 39 -3.17 -4.03 12.10
N ALA A 40 -3.85 -4.14 10.96
CA ALA A 40 -3.44 -5.07 9.89
C ALA A 40 -2.10 -4.67 9.23
N GLN A 41 -1.64 -3.43 9.40
CA GLN A 41 -0.32 -2.95 8.93
C GLN A 41 0.83 -3.21 9.89
N ARG A 42 0.62 -3.94 10.99
CA ARG A 42 1.73 -4.40 11.86
C ARG A 42 2.89 -5.03 11.09
N LYS A 43 2.59 -5.71 9.96
CA LYS A 43 3.58 -6.30 9.04
C LYS A 43 4.57 -5.28 8.49
N SER A 44 4.11 -4.07 8.15
CA SER A 44 4.95 -3.00 7.63
C SER A 44 5.84 -2.41 8.73
N LEU A 45 5.30 -2.22 9.94
CA LEU A 45 6.10 -1.77 11.09
C LEU A 45 7.22 -2.76 11.42
N LEU A 46 6.92 -4.06 11.41
CA LEU A 46 7.86 -5.13 11.69
C LEU A 46 8.93 -5.26 10.60
N SER A 47 8.53 -5.19 9.33
CA SER A 47 9.46 -5.22 8.19
C SER A 47 10.42 -4.03 8.21
N VAL A 48 9.95 -2.82 8.50
CA VAL A 48 10.84 -1.65 8.62
C VAL A 48 11.73 -1.74 9.88
N PHE A 49 11.23 -2.30 10.98
CA PHE A 49 12.05 -2.55 12.17
C PHE A 49 13.24 -3.46 11.83
N PHE A 50 12.99 -4.61 11.21
CA PHE A 50 14.04 -5.52 10.81
C PHE A 50 14.92 -4.94 9.70
N SER A 51 14.37 -4.17 8.75
CA SER A 51 15.17 -3.47 7.73
C SER A 51 16.16 -2.48 8.36
N LEU A 52 15.73 -1.69 9.34
CA LEU A 52 16.61 -0.79 10.08
C LEU A 52 17.64 -1.58 10.90
N LEU A 53 17.26 -2.69 11.52
CA LEU A 53 18.21 -3.58 12.21
C LEU A 53 19.22 -4.21 11.24
N THR A 54 18.83 -4.55 10.01
CA THR A 54 19.76 -4.99 8.96
C THR A 54 20.76 -3.88 8.64
N VAL A 55 20.33 -2.63 8.51
CA VAL A 55 21.25 -1.48 8.32
C VAL A 55 22.19 -1.31 9.53
N ALA A 56 21.69 -1.48 10.74
CA ALA A 56 22.49 -1.44 11.97
C ALA A 56 23.54 -2.57 12.02
N ALA A 57 23.12 -3.80 11.74
CA ALA A 57 23.98 -4.99 11.68
C ALA A 57 25.02 -4.85 10.57
N TYR A 58 24.63 -4.29 9.42
CA TYR A 58 25.53 -3.98 8.32
C TYR A 58 26.61 -2.98 8.75
N GLY A 59 26.23 -1.87 9.39
CA GLY A 59 27.19 -0.91 9.93
C GLY A 59 28.10 -1.50 11.03
N TRP A 60 27.66 -2.54 11.75
CA TRP A 60 28.50 -3.28 12.71
C TRP A 60 29.48 -4.23 12.01
N TYR A 61 29.00 -4.97 11.01
CA TYR A 61 29.82 -5.83 10.15
C TYR A 61 30.92 -5.03 9.45
N VAL A 62 30.58 -3.87 8.87
CA VAL A 62 31.55 -2.99 8.20
C VAL A 62 32.68 -2.54 9.13
N ARG A 63 32.36 -2.20 10.39
CA ARG A 63 33.35 -1.66 11.34
C ARG A 63 34.27 -2.71 11.97
N ARG A 64 33.81 -3.94 12.15
CA ARG A 64 34.55 -4.99 12.88
C ARG A 64 34.82 -6.27 12.08
N GLY A 65 34.29 -6.39 10.87
CA GLY A 65 34.36 -7.59 10.04
C GLY A 65 33.77 -8.84 10.70
N GLY A 66 34.07 -10.01 10.13
CA GLY A 66 33.80 -11.31 10.75
C GLY A 66 32.51 -12.00 10.29
N TRP A 67 32.62 -13.31 10.09
CA TRP A 67 31.54 -14.16 9.56
C TRP A 67 30.27 -14.15 10.41
N ASN A 68 30.39 -14.22 11.74
CA ASN A 68 29.23 -14.22 12.65
C ASN A 68 28.37 -12.96 12.50
N ARG A 69 28.98 -11.80 12.22
CA ARG A 69 28.27 -10.53 12.02
C ARG A 69 27.58 -10.49 10.67
N TYR A 70 28.19 -11.09 9.66
CA TYR A 70 27.60 -11.26 8.34
C TYR A 70 26.42 -12.24 8.36
N LEU A 71 26.52 -13.34 9.10
CA LEU A 71 25.40 -14.25 9.34
C LEU A 71 24.25 -13.56 10.07
N LEU A 72 24.55 -12.74 11.09
CA LEU A 72 23.52 -11.94 11.77
C LEU A 72 22.83 -10.96 10.81
N LEU A 73 23.60 -10.30 9.93
CA LEU A 73 23.05 -9.43 8.88
C LEU A 73 22.07 -10.18 7.98
N ILE A 74 22.46 -11.36 7.49
CA ILE A 74 21.63 -12.23 6.64
C ILE A 74 20.37 -12.65 7.39
N PHE A 75 20.51 -13.12 8.63
CA PHE A 75 19.40 -13.58 9.45
C PHE A 75 18.36 -12.47 9.69
N VAL A 76 18.81 -11.29 10.13
CA VAL A 76 17.91 -10.16 10.36
C VAL A 76 17.26 -9.68 9.06
N PHE A 77 17.97 -9.74 7.93
CA PHE A 77 17.38 -9.44 6.63
C PHE A 77 16.29 -10.45 6.24
N ALA A 78 16.48 -11.75 6.50
CA ALA A 78 15.46 -12.76 6.28
C ALA A 78 14.18 -12.45 7.08
N LEU A 79 14.31 -12.06 8.36
CA LEU A 79 13.17 -11.65 9.18
C LEU A 79 12.40 -10.45 8.58
N SER A 80 13.12 -9.52 7.94
CA SER A 80 12.51 -8.39 7.25
C SER A 80 11.65 -8.82 6.06
N LEU A 81 12.18 -9.72 5.22
CA LEU A 81 11.48 -10.29 4.06
C LEU A 81 10.27 -11.12 4.49
N MET A 82 10.42 -11.93 5.54
CA MET A 82 9.34 -12.74 6.11
C MET A 82 8.21 -11.88 6.71
N ALA A 83 8.54 -10.70 7.26
CA ALA A 83 7.53 -9.77 7.75
C ALA A 83 6.76 -9.10 6.60
N LYS A 84 7.48 -8.66 5.54
CA LYS A 84 6.86 -8.11 4.33
C LYS A 84 7.86 -8.18 3.15
N PRO A 85 7.45 -8.71 1.98
CA PRO A 85 8.30 -8.74 0.78
C PRO A 85 8.78 -7.38 0.29
N MET A 86 8.20 -6.29 0.77
CA MET A 86 8.62 -4.92 0.49
C MET A 86 10.12 -4.65 0.76
N ALA A 87 10.75 -5.43 1.65
CA ALA A 87 12.17 -5.28 1.98
C ALA A 87 13.15 -5.76 0.89
N VAL A 88 12.67 -6.30 -0.24
CA VAL A 88 13.52 -6.77 -1.36
C VAL A 88 14.46 -5.71 -1.93
N SER A 89 14.13 -4.42 -1.77
CA SER A 89 14.95 -3.30 -2.21
C SER A 89 16.13 -3.00 -1.29
N LEU A 90 16.17 -3.56 -0.08
CA LEU A 90 17.15 -3.21 0.95
C LEU A 90 18.61 -3.43 0.55
N PRO A 91 19.01 -4.50 -0.17
CA PRO A 91 20.40 -4.66 -0.61
C PRO A 91 20.89 -3.51 -1.50
N LEU A 92 20.00 -2.95 -2.32
CA LEU A 92 20.30 -1.76 -3.14
C LEU A 92 20.43 -0.51 -2.28
N LEU A 93 19.62 -0.39 -1.22
CA LEU A 93 19.75 0.69 -0.24
C LEU A 93 21.08 0.59 0.52
N LEU A 94 21.57 -0.61 0.85
CA LEU A 94 22.90 -0.77 1.47
C LEU A 94 24.04 -0.25 0.59
N LEU A 95 23.91 -0.37 -0.74
CA LEU A 95 24.87 0.24 -1.68
C LEU A 95 24.81 1.77 -1.64
N LEU A 96 23.64 2.37 -1.44
CA LEU A 96 23.54 3.81 -1.20
C LEU A 96 24.25 4.21 0.10
N PHE A 97 24.09 3.42 1.17
CA PHE A 97 24.78 3.66 2.45
C PHE A 97 26.31 3.55 2.30
N ASP A 98 26.81 2.66 1.44
CA ASP A 98 28.24 2.55 1.10
C ASP A 98 28.77 3.80 0.40
N TYR A 99 27.94 4.48 -0.38
CA TYR A 99 28.27 5.77 -0.99
C TYR A 99 28.21 6.92 0.03
N TRP A 100 27.12 7.00 0.80
CA TRP A 100 26.96 7.89 1.95
C TRP A 100 25.85 7.34 2.86
N PRO A 101 26.02 7.28 4.19
CA PRO A 101 27.03 7.99 4.98
C PRO A 101 28.35 7.23 5.23
N LEU A 102 28.47 5.94 4.89
CA LEU A 102 29.63 5.14 5.27
C LEU A 102 30.90 5.45 4.47
N ARG A 103 30.78 6.08 3.30
CA ARG A 103 31.89 6.51 2.42
C ARG A 103 32.87 5.41 1.98
N ARG A 104 32.51 4.12 2.12
CA ARG A 104 33.29 2.96 1.67
C ARG A 104 33.63 3.01 0.18
N TYR A 105 32.79 3.66 -0.63
CA TYR A 105 33.03 3.85 -2.04
C TYR A 105 34.36 4.58 -2.33
N GLU A 106 34.77 5.52 -1.48
CA GLU A 106 36.01 6.29 -1.66
C GLU A 106 37.25 5.54 -1.19
N GLU A 107 37.10 4.67 -0.18
CA GLU A 107 38.20 3.91 0.42
C GLU A 107 38.72 2.79 -0.51
N LEU A 108 37.90 2.35 -1.47
CA LEU A 108 38.25 1.28 -2.40
C LEU A 108 38.97 1.82 -3.65
N ALA A 109 39.97 1.10 -4.14
CA ALA A 109 40.69 1.44 -5.37
C ALA A 109 39.83 1.24 -6.63
N ALA A 110 39.91 2.17 -7.61
CA ALA A 110 39.28 2.01 -8.92
C ALA A 110 40.06 0.97 -9.76
N PRO A 111 39.43 0.17 -10.63
CA PRO A 111 38.01 0.19 -11.05
C PRO A 111 37.08 -0.76 -10.27
N ARG A 112 37.62 -1.64 -9.41
CA ARG A 112 36.86 -2.77 -8.81
C ARG A 112 35.93 -2.40 -7.64
N ARG A 113 35.71 -1.10 -7.39
CA ARG A 113 34.98 -0.57 -6.23
C ARG A 113 33.55 -1.12 -6.18
N TRP A 114 32.78 -0.86 -7.24
CA TRP A 114 31.39 -1.29 -7.35
C TRP A 114 31.27 -2.80 -7.35
N THR A 115 32.16 -3.50 -8.08
CA THR A 115 32.18 -4.97 -8.11
C THR A 115 32.36 -5.57 -6.72
N LYS A 116 33.30 -5.06 -5.91
CA LYS A 116 33.51 -5.59 -4.56
C LYS A 116 32.30 -5.33 -3.65
N LEU A 117 31.73 -4.13 -3.72
CA LEU A 117 30.55 -3.77 -2.93
C LEU A 117 29.34 -4.62 -3.33
N THR A 118 29.09 -4.85 -4.62
CA THR A 118 27.95 -5.64 -5.10
C THR A 118 28.13 -7.13 -4.81
N LEU A 119 29.34 -7.69 -4.99
CA LEU A 119 29.63 -9.09 -4.68
C LEU A 119 29.33 -9.42 -3.20
N GLU A 120 29.64 -8.50 -2.28
CA GLU A 120 29.32 -8.66 -0.84
C GLU A 120 27.81 -8.75 -0.56
N LYS A 121 26.95 -8.21 -1.45
CA LYS A 121 25.48 -8.22 -1.29
C LYS A 121 24.81 -9.31 -2.12
N LEU A 122 25.56 -10.11 -2.90
CA LEU A 122 24.97 -11.18 -3.71
C LEU A 122 24.06 -12.13 -2.93
N PRO A 123 24.42 -12.61 -1.71
CA PRO A 123 23.51 -13.45 -0.94
C PRO A 123 22.19 -12.75 -0.59
N LEU A 124 22.24 -11.45 -0.25
CA LEU A 124 21.04 -10.67 0.05
C LEU A 124 20.20 -10.42 -1.22
N LEU A 125 20.84 -10.17 -2.36
CA LEU A 125 20.16 -10.04 -3.65
C LEU A 125 19.49 -11.35 -4.08
N ALA A 126 20.14 -12.50 -3.85
CA ALA A 126 19.55 -13.82 -4.11
C ALA A 126 18.32 -14.07 -3.23
N MET A 127 18.38 -13.71 -1.93
CA MET A 127 17.22 -13.78 -1.03
C MET A 127 16.09 -12.85 -1.48
N SER A 128 16.41 -11.62 -1.93
CA SER A 128 15.42 -10.70 -2.51
C SER A 128 14.74 -11.30 -3.73
N ALA A 129 15.50 -11.89 -4.67
CA ALA A 129 14.95 -12.52 -5.86
C ALA A 129 14.04 -13.70 -5.51
N ALA A 130 14.47 -14.58 -4.60
CA ALA A 130 13.66 -15.70 -4.12
C ALA A 130 12.36 -15.22 -3.46
N SER A 131 12.44 -14.19 -2.61
CA SER A 131 11.26 -13.61 -1.96
C SER A 131 10.29 -12.98 -2.96
N SER A 132 10.80 -12.28 -4.00
CA SER A 132 9.96 -11.71 -5.06
C SER A 132 9.19 -12.79 -5.83
N VAL A 133 9.87 -13.87 -6.24
CA VAL A 133 9.24 -14.99 -6.97
C VAL A 133 8.16 -15.66 -6.11
N LEU A 134 8.47 -15.99 -4.85
CA LEU A 134 7.49 -16.58 -3.94
C LEU A 134 6.29 -15.66 -3.71
N THR A 135 6.52 -14.35 -3.67
CA THR A 135 5.45 -13.37 -3.47
C THR A 135 4.53 -13.28 -4.69
N GLU A 136 5.10 -13.28 -5.89
CA GLU A 136 4.32 -13.27 -7.13
C GLU A 136 3.46 -14.53 -7.26
N MET A 137 4.03 -15.71 -6.98
CA MET A 137 3.30 -16.97 -6.97
C MET A 137 2.15 -16.95 -5.94
N ALA A 138 2.43 -16.51 -4.70
CA ALA A 138 1.43 -16.46 -3.65
C ALA A 138 0.30 -15.45 -3.95
N GLN A 139 0.62 -14.27 -4.48
CA GLN A 139 -0.37 -13.25 -4.82
C GLN A 139 -1.20 -13.61 -6.05
N GLY A 140 -0.57 -14.24 -7.05
CA GLY A 140 -1.24 -14.76 -8.24
C GLY A 140 -2.21 -15.90 -7.90
N ALA A 141 -1.79 -16.83 -7.04
CA ALA A 141 -2.67 -17.89 -6.55
C ALA A 141 -3.86 -17.34 -5.73
N GLY A 142 -3.67 -16.25 -5.00
CA GLY A 142 -4.73 -15.58 -4.24
C GLY A 142 -5.61 -14.62 -5.03
N GLY A 143 -5.48 -14.54 -6.36
CA GLY A 143 -6.31 -13.68 -7.22
C GLY A 143 -6.16 -12.17 -7.01
N SER A 144 -5.19 -11.75 -6.19
CA SER A 144 -5.04 -10.36 -5.75
C SER A 144 -4.29 -9.47 -6.75
N VAL A 145 -3.54 -10.08 -7.67
CA VAL A 145 -2.82 -9.39 -8.75
C VAL A 145 -3.78 -9.15 -9.91
N MET A 146 -3.93 -7.89 -10.32
CA MET A 146 -4.74 -7.59 -11.50
C MET A 146 -4.07 -8.14 -12.76
N GLY A 147 -4.85 -8.80 -13.62
CA GLY A 147 -4.38 -9.28 -14.91
C GLY A 147 -3.97 -8.15 -15.86
N LEU A 148 -3.10 -8.46 -16.82
CA LEU A 148 -2.69 -7.48 -17.85
C LEU A 148 -3.83 -7.10 -18.81
N SER A 149 -4.86 -7.94 -18.93
CA SER A 149 -6.08 -7.65 -19.69
C SER A 149 -6.92 -6.55 -19.05
N LEU A 150 -6.96 -6.50 -17.71
CA LEU A 150 -7.71 -5.51 -16.94
C LEU A 150 -6.94 -4.19 -16.79
N LEU A 151 -5.62 -4.29 -16.58
CA LEU A 151 -4.76 -3.12 -16.44
C LEU A 151 -3.45 -3.30 -17.24
N PRO A 152 -3.37 -2.71 -18.44
CA PRO A 152 -2.19 -2.78 -19.30
C PRO A 152 -0.93 -2.24 -18.63
N VAL A 153 0.24 -2.72 -19.08
CA VAL A 153 1.55 -2.29 -18.55
C VAL A 153 1.75 -0.77 -18.71
N SER A 154 1.28 -0.17 -19.80
CA SER A 154 1.35 1.27 -20.02
C SER A 154 0.66 2.05 -18.90
N THR A 155 -0.58 1.70 -18.58
CA THR A 155 -1.36 2.35 -17.51
C THR A 155 -0.70 2.17 -16.14
N ARG A 156 -0.06 1.03 -15.89
CA ARG A 156 0.72 0.81 -14.65
C ARG A 156 1.92 1.73 -14.55
N ILE A 157 2.66 1.90 -15.65
CA ILE A 157 3.80 2.80 -15.72
C ILE A 157 3.35 4.26 -15.55
N GLU A 158 2.27 4.67 -16.22
CA GLU A 158 1.67 6.00 -16.07
C GLU A 158 1.27 6.26 -14.61
N ASN A 159 0.52 5.34 -14.00
CA ASN A 159 0.14 5.44 -12.59
C ASN A 159 1.36 5.50 -11.67
N ALA A 160 2.39 4.68 -11.92
CA ALA A 160 3.59 4.65 -11.09
C ALA A 160 4.34 5.99 -11.11
N VAL A 161 4.53 6.57 -12.29
CA VAL A 161 5.23 7.86 -12.47
C VAL A 161 4.43 9.01 -11.84
N ILE A 162 3.11 9.05 -12.04
CA ILE A 162 2.22 10.03 -11.39
C ILE A 162 2.26 9.85 -9.86
N SER A 163 2.22 8.61 -9.38
CA SER A 163 2.21 8.29 -7.95
C SER A 163 3.50 8.74 -7.26
N TYR A 164 4.67 8.61 -7.90
CA TYR A 164 5.92 9.14 -7.34
C TYR A 164 5.84 10.64 -7.03
N VAL A 165 5.35 11.44 -7.97
CA VAL A 165 5.19 12.89 -7.78
C VAL A 165 4.11 13.18 -6.74
N ALA A 166 3.00 12.44 -6.74
CA ALA A 166 1.97 12.54 -5.71
C ALA A 166 2.52 12.25 -4.31
N TYR A 167 3.38 11.23 -4.15
CA TYR A 167 4.02 10.93 -2.86
C TYR A 167 4.97 12.04 -2.41
N ILE A 168 5.75 12.64 -3.31
CA ILE A 168 6.59 13.80 -2.98
C ILE A 168 5.71 14.92 -2.43
N GLY A 169 4.60 15.22 -3.13
CA GLY A 169 3.62 16.20 -2.67
C GLY A 169 3.05 15.86 -1.29
N LYS A 170 2.68 14.61 -1.04
CA LYS A 170 2.11 14.16 0.25
C LYS A 170 3.13 14.11 1.40
N ILE A 171 4.42 13.94 1.10
CA ILE A 171 5.52 13.97 2.09
C ILE A 171 5.89 15.41 2.45
N LEU A 172 5.86 16.33 1.48
CA LEU A 172 6.16 17.74 1.73
C LEU A 172 4.95 18.51 2.29
N TRP A 173 3.75 18.15 1.83
CA TRP A 173 2.48 18.79 2.18
C TRP A 173 1.37 17.73 2.38
N PRO A 174 1.24 17.16 3.59
CA PRO A 174 0.35 16.04 3.88
C PRO A 174 -1.13 16.46 4.00
N ALA A 175 -1.71 16.97 2.91
CA ALA A 175 -3.12 17.35 2.82
C ALA A 175 -3.95 16.27 2.09
N LYS A 176 -5.25 16.20 2.41
CA LYS A 176 -6.23 15.26 1.80
C LYS A 176 -5.71 13.80 1.83
N LEU A 177 -5.27 13.35 3.00
CA LEU A 177 -4.85 11.96 3.17
C LEU A 177 -6.09 11.06 3.20
N ALA A 178 -6.02 9.94 2.50
CA ALA A 178 -7.09 8.95 2.46
C ALA A 178 -6.52 7.54 2.65
N THR A 179 -7.35 6.61 3.11
CA THR A 179 -6.98 5.18 3.16
C THR A 179 -7.02 4.51 1.78
N TYR A 180 -7.75 5.11 0.84
CA TYR A 180 -7.98 4.59 -0.49
C TYR A 180 -7.85 5.73 -1.49
N TYR A 181 -7.01 5.53 -2.49
CA TYR A 181 -6.82 6.45 -3.61
C TYR A 181 -7.25 5.70 -4.87
N PRO A 182 -8.38 6.09 -5.51
CA PRO A 182 -8.88 5.40 -6.68
C PRO A 182 -7.85 5.30 -7.80
N LEU A 183 -7.72 4.12 -8.40
CA LEU A 183 -6.90 3.93 -9.59
C LEU A 183 -7.56 4.59 -10.80
N ARG A 184 -6.81 5.39 -11.53
CA ARG A 184 -7.25 5.94 -12.82
C ARG A 184 -6.91 4.94 -13.93
N PHE A 185 -7.91 4.35 -14.55
CA PHE A 185 -7.73 3.41 -15.68
C PHE A 185 -7.28 4.10 -16.97
N SER A 186 -7.48 5.42 -17.07
CA SER A 186 -7.03 6.24 -18.20
C SER A 186 -6.56 7.59 -17.67
N PRO A 187 -5.37 7.65 -17.04
CA PRO A 187 -4.82 8.91 -16.58
C PRO A 187 -4.52 9.81 -17.79
N PRO A 188 -4.66 11.14 -17.67
CA PRO A 188 -4.27 12.05 -18.74
C PRO A 188 -2.77 11.88 -19.06
N LEU A 189 -2.45 11.66 -20.34
CA LEU A 189 -1.05 11.47 -20.77
C LEU A 189 -0.16 12.67 -20.40
N GLY A 190 -0.73 13.88 -20.38
CA GLY A 190 -0.04 15.09 -19.93
C GLY A 190 0.45 15.01 -18.48
N ASP A 191 -0.35 14.43 -17.58
CA ASP A 191 0.03 14.24 -16.16
C ASP A 191 1.22 13.28 -16.04
N ALA A 192 1.22 12.21 -16.83
CA ALA A 192 2.30 11.22 -16.86
C ALA A 192 3.60 11.83 -17.42
N ILE A 193 3.53 12.58 -18.53
CA ILE A 193 4.69 13.26 -19.13
C ILE A 193 5.26 14.31 -18.19
N ALA A 194 4.41 15.17 -17.61
CA ALA A 194 4.84 16.19 -16.65
C ALA A 194 5.50 15.55 -15.42
N SER A 195 4.91 14.47 -14.91
CA SER A 195 5.47 13.72 -13.77
C SER A 195 6.82 13.08 -14.13
N ALA A 196 6.95 12.47 -15.31
CA ALA A 196 8.21 11.91 -15.80
C ALA A 196 9.30 12.97 -15.91
N ALA A 197 8.97 14.13 -16.49
CA ALA A 197 9.89 15.26 -16.62
C ALA A 197 10.37 15.76 -15.26
N ILE A 198 9.48 15.87 -14.27
CA ILE A 198 9.84 16.23 -12.89
C ILE A 198 10.81 15.19 -12.30
N LEU A 199 10.53 13.89 -12.43
CA LEU A 199 11.39 12.85 -11.88
C LEU A 199 12.78 12.84 -12.52
N VAL A 200 12.85 13.03 -13.85
CA VAL A 200 14.12 13.13 -14.57
C VAL A 200 14.90 14.37 -14.13
N ALA A 201 14.24 15.53 -14.04
CA ALA A 201 14.86 16.78 -13.61
C ALA A 201 15.41 16.69 -12.17
N VAL A 202 14.62 16.16 -11.23
CA VAL A 202 15.06 15.97 -9.83
C VAL A 202 16.19 14.95 -9.74
N SER A 203 16.13 13.86 -10.52
CA SER A 203 17.22 12.87 -10.58
C SER A 203 18.51 13.47 -11.13
N ALA A 204 18.43 14.25 -12.21
CA ALA A 204 19.56 14.94 -12.81
C ALA A 204 20.15 15.97 -11.84
N LEU A 205 19.32 16.74 -11.15
CA LEU A 205 19.75 17.70 -10.13
C LEU A 205 20.44 17.00 -8.95
N ALA A 206 19.85 15.92 -8.43
CA ALA A 206 20.42 15.13 -7.34
C ALA A 206 21.79 14.55 -7.71
N LEU A 207 21.97 14.14 -8.97
CA LEU A 207 23.25 13.68 -9.50
C LEU A 207 24.21 14.81 -9.87
N TYR A 208 23.73 16.02 -10.13
CA TYR A 208 24.55 17.19 -10.44
C TYR A 208 25.20 17.75 -9.18
N VAL A 209 24.45 17.85 -8.07
CA VAL A 209 24.94 18.34 -6.76
C VAL A 209 25.75 17.27 -6.01
N ARG A 210 26.76 16.68 -6.67
CA ARG A 210 27.56 15.55 -6.16
C ARG A 210 28.31 15.85 -4.86
N ARG A 211 28.55 17.14 -4.55
CA ARG A 211 29.14 17.56 -3.27
C ARG A 211 28.20 17.26 -2.09
N SER A 212 26.89 17.38 -2.30
CA SER A 212 25.85 17.08 -1.30
C SER A 212 25.28 15.69 -1.49
N ARG A 213 26.11 14.66 -1.23
CA ARG A 213 25.78 13.25 -1.49
C ARG A 213 24.50 12.75 -0.82
N TYR A 214 24.13 13.35 0.30
CA TYR A 214 22.88 13.05 1.00
C TYR A 214 21.63 13.35 0.16
N ILE A 215 21.70 14.29 -0.80
CA ILE A 215 20.60 14.57 -1.73
C ILE A 215 20.41 13.38 -2.67
N ALA A 216 21.49 12.93 -3.32
CA ALA A 216 21.46 11.76 -4.19
C ALA A 216 21.03 10.50 -3.42
N VAL A 217 21.62 10.24 -2.25
CA VAL A 217 21.24 9.08 -1.42
C VAL A 217 19.79 9.16 -0.99
N GLY A 218 19.33 10.31 -0.48
CA GLY A 218 17.94 10.45 -0.05
C GLY A 218 16.94 10.29 -1.19
N TRP A 219 17.23 10.87 -2.36
CA TRP A 219 16.41 10.76 -3.56
C TRP A 219 16.33 9.32 -4.09
N PHE A 220 17.48 8.67 -4.31
CA PHE A 220 17.48 7.29 -4.81
C PHE A 220 17.02 6.28 -3.75
N PHE A 221 17.16 6.58 -2.46
CA PHE A 221 16.53 5.78 -1.42
C PHE A 221 15.02 5.78 -1.61
N PHE A 222 14.40 6.95 -1.81
CA PHE A 222 12.97 7.08 -2.06
C PHE A 222 12.53 6.34 -3.33
N ILE A 223 13.23 6.54 -4.46
CA ILE A 223 12.92 5.84 -5.71
C ILE A 223 13.01 4.33 -5.53
N ILE A 224 14.17 3.82 -5.08
CA ILE A 224 14.44 2.38 -5.00
C ILE A 224 13.49 1.66 -4.03
N SER A 225 13.17 2.27 -2.89
CA SER A 225 12.29 1.65 -1.89
C SER A 225 10.80 1.67 -2.27
N MET A 226 10.40 2.51 -3.21
CA MET A 226 9.02 2.55 -3.73
C MET A 226 8.76 1.52 -4.84
N ILE A 227 9.78 1.13 -5.61
CA ILE A 227 9.63 0.23 -6.77
C ILE A 227 8.76 -1.01 -6.47
N PRO A 228 8.92 -1.73 -5.34
CA PRO A 228 8.13 -2.94 -5.07
C PRO A 228 6.63 -2.68 -4.83
N VAL A 229 6.22 -1.43 -4.60
CA VAL A 229 4.87 -1.08 -4.12
C VAL A 229 4.21 0.06 -4.89
N ILE A 230 4.87 0.62 -5.90
CA ILE A 230 4.38 1.78 -6.66
C ILE A 230 3.26 1.43 -7.68
N GLY A 231 2.92 0.14 -7.84
CA GLY A 231 1.84 -0.31 -8.73
C GLY A 231 2.30 -0.90 -10.07
N ILE A 232 3.60 -1.19 -10.25
CA ILE A 232 4.08 -1.96 -11.42
C ILE A 232 3.50 -3.38 -11.39
N VAL A 233 3.58 -4.03 -10.23
CA VAL A 233 2.78 -5.21 -9.91
C VAL A 233 1.55 -4.72 -9.16
N GLN A 234 0.44 -4.59 -9.87
CA GLN A 234 -0.75 -3.95 -9.36
C GLN A 234 -1.58 -4.92 -8.52
N VAL A 235 -1.82 -4.57 -7.25
CA VAL A 235 -2.62 -5.33 -6.29
C VAL A 235 -3.83 -4.51 -5.85
N GLY A 236 -5.02 -5.00 -6.18
CA GLY A 236 -6.29 -4.32 -5.94
C GLY A 236 -6.50 -3.04 -6.75
N PHE A 237 -7.61 -2.35 -6.52
CA PHE A 237 -8.08 -1.21 -7.32
C PHE A 237 -7.56 0.17 -6.84
N GLN A 238 -6.57 0.20 -5.96
CA GLN A 238 -5.97 1.44 -5.45
C GLN A 238 -4.79 1.89 -6.31
N GLY A 239 -4.75 3.16 -6.73
CA GLY A 239 -3.61 3.70 -7.49
C GLY A 239 -2.36 3.91 -6.62
N MET A 240 -2.57 4.27 -5.35
CA MET A 240 -1.51 4.46 -4.35
C MET A 240 -2.06 4.24 -2.93
N ALA A 241 -1.20 4.20 -1.91
CA ALA A 241 -1.60 4.12 -0.51
C ALA A 241 -0.54 4.72 0.43
N GLY A 242 -0.96 5.40 1.51
CA GLY A 242 -0.04 6.06 2.44
C GLY A 242 0.95 5.10 3.09
N ARG A 243 0.50 3.87 3.40
CA ARG A 243 1.34 2.77 3.92
C ARG A 243 2.57 2.43 3.08
N TYR A 244 2.58 2.72 1.79
CA TYR A 244 3.72 2.44 0.92
C TYR A 244 4.85 3.46 1.10
N ALA A 245 4.54 4.67 1.58
CA ALA A 245 5.52 5.72 1.82
C ALA A 245 6.27 5.61 3.16
N TYR A 246 5.89 4.68 4.05
CA TYR A 246 6.44 4.59 5.40
C TYR A 246 7.98 4.44 5.42
N MET A 247 8.56 3.50 4.65
CA MET A 247 10.02 3.42 4.53
C MET A 247 10.62 4.47 3.57
N PRO A 248 10.07 4.65 2.34
CA PRO A 248 10.64 5.59 1.37
C PRO A 248 10.76 7.03 1.83
N ALA A 249 9.83 7.52 2.67
CA ALA A 249 9.83 8.88 3.18
C ALA A 249 11.10 9.22 3.97
N ILE A 250 11.77 8.22 4.57
CA ILE A 250 13.05 8.40 5.28
C ILE A 250 14.10 9.01 4.35
N GLY A 251 14.16 8.56 3.09
CA GLY A 251 15.12 9.08 2.10
C GLY A 251 14.93 10.56 1.82
N LEU A 252 13.70 10.99 1.53
CA LEU A 252 13.40 12.41 1.29
C LEU A 252 13.61 13.27 2.54
N MET A 253 13.25 12.77 3.73
CA MET A 253 13.51 13.48 4.99
C MET A 253 15.00 13.69 5.22
N ILE A 254 15.85 12.71 4.92
CA ILE A 254 17.32 12.86 4.98
C ILE A 254 17.78 13.97 4.01
N ALA A 255 17.34 13.92 2.75
CA ALA A 255 17.73 14.90 1.74
C ALA A 255 17.33 16.33 2.14
N VAL A 256 16.10 16.52 2.63
CA VAL A 256 15.57 17.82 3.05
C VAL A 256 16.30 18.32 4.30
N VAL A 257 16.39 17.52 5.37
CA VAL A 257 16.98 17.99 6.63
C VAL A 257 18.46 18.35 6.46
N TRP A 258 19.24 17.54 5.72
CA TRP A 258 20.64 17.89 5.46
C TRP A 258 20.77 19.08 4.49
N GLY A 259 19.92 19.15 3.46
CA GLY A 259 19.94 20.26 2.49
C GLY A 259 19.63 21.60 3.14
N VAL A 260 18.58 21.67 3.96
CA VAL A 260 18.23 22.88 4.71
C VAL A 260 19.33 23.23 5.72
N ALA A 261 19.92 22.24 6.39
CA ALA A 261 21.00 22.48 7.34
C ALA A 261 22.28 23.04 6.68
N ASP A 262 22.62 22.61 5.47
CA ASP A 262 23.77 23.15 4.73
C ASP A 262 23.48 24.52 4.13
N ALA A 263 22.28 24.75 3.59
CA ALA A 263 21.87 26.06 3.05
C ALA A 263 21.92 27.17 4.12
N ILE A 264 21.54 26.83 5.35
CA ILE A 264 21.53 27.76 6.49
C ILE A 264 22.93 28.13 6.98
N GLN A 265 23.94 27.27 6.80
CA GLN A 265 25.32 27.61 7.18
C GLN A 265 25.93 28.74 6.36
N VAL A 266 25.34 29.06 5.21
CA VAL A 266 25.75 30.16 4.33
C VAL A 266 25.22 31.52 4.84
N VAL A 267 24.24 31.55 5.75
CA VAL A 267 23.59 32.77 6.26
C VAL A 267 23.75 32.90 7.79
N PRO A 268 24.53 33.88 8.31
CA PRO A 268 24.92 33.95 9.74
C PRO A 268 23.76 34.07 10.74
N VAL A 269 22.62 34.66 10.34
CA VAL A 269 21.44 34.89 11.19
C VAL A 269 20.58 33.62 11.38
N ALA A 270 20.90 32.52 10.68
CA ALA A 270 19.94 31.43 10.43
C ALA A 270 20.12 30.14 11.27
N ARG A 271 21.07 30.04 12.23
CA ARG A 271 21.19 28.81 13.04
C ARG A 271 19.98 28.57 13.95
N ALA A 272 19.42 29.62 14.55
CA ALA A 272 18.16 29.53 15.27
C ALA A 272 16.98 29.24 14.33
N SER A 273 17.06 29.67 13.06
CA SER A 273 15.97 29.48 12.10
C SER A 273 15.83 28.04 11.61
N LEU A 274 16.89 27.22 11.57
CA LEU A 274 16.76 25.78 11.24
C LEU A 274 15.91 25.03 12.28
N SER A 275 16.26 25.20 13.55
CA SER A 275 15.54 24.55 14.64
C SER A 275 14.10 25.04 14.69
N VAL A 276 13.86 26.33 14.42
CA VAL A 276 12.49 26.88 14.31
C VAL A 276 11.75 26.28 13.12
N VAL A 277 12.32 26.25 11.92
CA VAL A 277 11.65 25.68 10.73
C VAL A 277 11.33 24.20 10.93
N CYS A 278 12.29 23.40 11.40
CA CYS A 278 12.05 21.98 11.67
C CYS A 278 11.04 21.77 12.81
N LEU A 279 11.04 22.63 13.83
CA LEU A 279 10.07 22.57 14.92
C LEU A 279 8.66 22.98 14.44
N CYS A 280 8.54 24.03 13.64
CA CYS A 280 7.28 24.44 13.02
C CYS A 280 6.72 23.33 12.12
N ALA A 281 7.57 22.70 11.31
CA ALA A 281 7.18 21.55 10.49
C ALA A 281 6.73 20.37 11.36
N ALA A 282 7.47 20.06 12.44
CA ALA A 282 7.09 19.01 13.38
C ALA A 282 5.74 19.31 14.05
N ILE A 283 5.50 20.55 14.51
CA ILE A 283 4.23 20.98 15.10
C ILE A 283 3.10 20.87 14.07
N ALA A 284 3.30 21.38 12.85
CA ALA A 284 2.29 21.30 11.78
C ALA A 284 1.93 19.84 11.45
N PHE A 285 2.92 18.96 11.38
CA PHE A 285 2.72 17.52 11.19
C PHE A 285 2.03 16.88 12.38
N SER A 286 2.41 17.19 13.62
CA SER A 286 1.72 16.71 14.83
C SER A 286 0.26 17.12 14.86
N VAL A 287 -0.07 18.39 14.56
CA VAL A 287 -1.46 18.88 14.51
C VAL A 287 -2.24 18.18 13.40
N THR A 288 -1.65 18.03 12.21
CA THR A 288 -2.31 17.35 11.10
C THR A 288 -2.54 15.86 11.40
N THR A 289 -1.57 15.20 12.01
CA THR A 289 -1.68 13.81 12.49
C THR A 289 -2.77 13.67 13.54
N ALA A 290 -2.83 14.56 14.54
CA ALA A 290 -3.85 14.54 15.57
C ALA A 290 -5.27 14.74 14.99
N ARG A 291 -5.42 15.56 13.95
CA ARG A 291 -6.71 15.74 13.24
C ARG A 291 -7.07 14.55 12.34
N TYR A 292 -6.09 13.83 11.81
CA TYR A 292 -6.32 12.69 10.93
C TYR A 292 -6.62 11.40 11.70
N LEU A 293 -6.06 11.25 12.91
CA LEU A 293 -6.17 10.03 13.72
C LEU A 293 -7.61 9.59 14.01
N PRO A 294 -8.58 10.48 14.32
CA PRO A 294 -9.98 10.08 14.52
C PRO A 294 -10.63 9.40 13.31
N ALA A 295 -10.17 9.68 12.08
CA ALA A 295 -10.67 8.97 10.90
C ALA A 295 -10.40 7.45 10.99
N TRP A 296 -9.33 7.05 11.68
CA TRP A 296 -8.93 5.64 11.83
C TRP A 296 -9.62 4.90 12.98
N GLN A 297 -10.62 5.51 13.62
CA GLN A 297 -11.32 4.91 14.77
C GLN A 297 -12.13 3.66 14.37
N ASN A 298 -12.86 3.72 13.26
CA ASN A 298 -13.64 2.59 12.73
C ASN A 298 -13.81 2.72 11.20
N SER A 299 -14.32 1.67 10.56
CA SER A 299 -14.50 1.62 9.10
C SER A 299 -15.41 2.72 8.56
N VAL A 300 -16.46 3.11 9.30
CA VAL A 300 -17.41 4.16 8.88
C VAL A 300 -16.69 5.51 8.81
N THR A 301 -16.01 5.93 9.89
CA THR A 301 -15.26 7.20 9.90
C THR A 301 -14.12 7.20 8.89
N LEU A 302 -13.49 6.04 8.67
CA LEU A 302 -12.36 5.87 7.77
C LEU A 302 -12.76 6.09 6.32
N PHE A 303 -13.82 5.44 5.86
CA PHE A 303 -14.29 5.57 4.48
C PHE A 303 -15.07 6.85 4.24
N ALA A 304 -15.79 7.38 5.24
CA ALA A 304 -16.36 8.72 5.19
C ALA A 304 -15.27 9.79 4.95
N HIS A 305 -14.15 9.70 5.69
CA HIS A 305 -13.01 10.59 5.48
C HIS A 305 -12.35 10.40 4.12
N ALA A 306 -12.15 9.15 3.67
CA ALA A 306 -11.54 8.88 2.36
C ALA A 306 -12.37 9.46 1.21
N ARG A 307 -13.70 9.31 1.26
CA ARG A 307 -14.65 9.89 0.31
C ARG A 307 -14.58 11.42 0.31
N ALA A 308 -14.60 12.05 1.48
CA ALA A 308 -14.47 13.51 1.60
C ALA A 308 -13.11 14.03 1.12
N ALA A 309 -12.02 13.30 1.38
CA ALA A 309 -10.68 13.66 0.96
C ALA A 309 -10.49 13.56 -0.57
N TRP A 310 -11.14 12.59 -1.20
CA TRP A 310 -11.16 12.44 -2.67
C TRP A 310 -12.00 13.54 -3.33
N GLY A 311 -13.21 13.78 -2.83
CA GLY A 311 -14.06 14.89 -3.24
C GLY A 311 -14.62 14.78 -4.66
N GLN A 312 -14.63 13.59 -5.24
CA GLN A 312 -15.22 13.28 -6.54
C GLN A 312 -16.06 11.99 -6.44
N PRO A 313 -17.10 11.79 -7.26
CA PRO A 313 -17.81 10.52 -7.31
C PRO A 313 -16.87 9.39 -7.72
N ASP A 314 -16.85 8.30 -6.95
CA ASP A 314 -16.05 7.12 -7.25
C ASP A 314 -16.78 5.86 -6.77
N MET A 315 -16.97 4.91 -7.68
CA MET A 315 -17.73 3.69 -7.44
C MET A 315 -17.17 2.90 -6.24
N TRP A 316 -15.86 2.71 -6.17
CA TRP A 316 -15.23 1.92 -5.11
C TRP A 316 -15.29 2.59 -3.75
N LEU A 317 -15.16 3.91 -3.69
CA LEU A 317 -15.34 4.65 -2.42
C LEU A 317 -16.78 4.55 -1.90
N GLU A 318 -17.78 4.64 -2.78
CA GLU A 318 -19.18 4.45 -2.38
C GLU A 318 -19.43 3.01 -1.90
N GLN A 319 -18.88 2.00 -2.60
CA GLN A 319 -18.95 0.60 -2.17
C GLN A 319 -18.29 0.35 -0.80
N LEU A 320 -17.06 0.85 -0.61
CA LEU A 320 -16.33 0.67 0.64
C LEU A 320 -17.02 1.36 1.83
N TYR A 321 -17.61 2.53 1.59
CA TYR A 321 -18.37 3.23 2.62
C TYR A 321 -19.71 2.54 2.92
N GLY A 322 -20.43 2.08 1.90
CA GLY A 322 -21.63 1.25 2.04
C GLY A 322 -21.37 -0.02 2.85
N ASN A 323 -20.29 -0.75 2.54
CA ASN A 323 -19.88 -1.96 3.27
C ASN A 323 -19.62 -1.67 4.76
N ALA A 324 -19.00 -0.53 5.06
CA ALA A 324 -18.73 -0.12 6.43
C ALA A 324 -20.01 0.26 7.19
N LEU A 325 -20.95 0.94 6.53
CA LEU A 325 -22.27 1.26 7.10
C LEU A 325 -23.11 0.01 7.34
N PHE A 326 -23.13 -0.91 6.37
CA PHE A 326 -23.80 -2.19 6.47
C PHE A 326 -23.28 -2.99 7.67
N SER A 327 -21.95 -3.11 7.79
CA SER A 327 -21.29 -3.78 8.93
C SER A 327 -21.56 -3.11 10.28
N ALA A 328 -21.91 -1.82 10.28
CA ALA A 328 -22.30 -1.07 11.47
C ALA A 328 -23.81 -1.11 11.76
N GLY A 329 -24.59 -1.88 10.98
CA GLY A 329 -26.04 -1.99 11.10
C GLY A 329 -26.85 -0.83 10.52
N ARG A 330 -26.20 0.12 9.83
CA ARG A 330 -26.83 1.29 9.19
C ARG A 330 -27.27 0.94 7.77
N ILE A 331 -28.22 0.00 7.68
CA ILE A 331 -28.58 -0.68 6.42
C ILE A 331 -29.19 0.26 5.38
N ASP A 332 -30.08 1.18 5.79
CA ASP A 332 -30.69 2.15 4.86
C ASP A 332 -29.65 3.07 4.23
N GLU A 333 -28.72 3.60 5.03
CA GLU A 333 -27.64 4.45 4.51
C GLU A 333 -26.69 3.65 3.61
N ALA A 334 -26.41 2.38 3.94
CA ALA A 334 -25.62 1.51 3.08
C ALA A 334 -26.27 1.33 1.70
N LEU A 335 -27.60 1.15 1.67
CA LEU A 335 -28.36 1.01 0.43
C LEU A 335 -28.23 2.25 -0.46
N GLU A 336 -28.34 3.46 0.11
CA GLU A 336 -28.13 4.72 -0.64
C GLU A 336 -26.74 4.77 -1.29
N HIS A 337 -25.71 4.34 -0.56
CA HIS A 337 -24.34 4.31 -1.07
C HIS A 337 -24.14 3.24 -2.16
N TYR A 338 -24.77 2.07 -2.06
CA TYR A 338 -24.73 1.07 -3.12
C TYR A 338 -25.49 1.54 -4.37
N GLN A 339 -26.63 2.22 -4.22
CA GLN A 339 -27.36 2.83 -5.33
C GLN A 339 -26.57 3.94 -6.02
N ALA A 340 -25.89 4.80 -5.23
CA ALA A 340 -24.98 5.81 -5.76
C ALA A 340 -23.85 5.17 -6.57
N SER A 341 -23.28 4.07 -6.06
CA SER A 341 -22.28 3.29 -6.80
C SER A 341 -22.83 2.74 -8.12
N CYS A 342 -24.04 2.17 -8.15
CA CYS A 342 -24.65 1.71 -9.40
C CYS A 342 -24.94 2.87 -10.37
N THR A 343 -25.23 4.06 -9.86
CA THR A 343 -25.42 5.25 -10.71
C THR A 343 -24.12 5.66 -11.39
N ILE A 344 -22.98 5.54 -10.69
CA ILE A 344 -21.65 5.88 -11.24
C ILE A 344 -21.19 4.83 -12.27
N GLN A 345 -21.33 3.53 -11.95
CA GLN A 345 -21.05 2.43 -12.86
C GLN A 345 -22.18 1.40 -12.84
N PRO A 346 -23.16 1.50 -13.76
CA PRO A 346 -24.32 0.61 -13.78
C PRO A 346 -24.05 -0.82 -14.23
N ARG A 347 -22.84 -1.11 -14.73
CA ARG A 347 -22.46 -2.41 -15.30
C ARG A 347 -21.37 -3.05 -14.45
N THR A 348 -21.62 -3.14 -13.15
CA THR A 348 -20.65 -3.69 -12.21
C THR A 348 -21.37 -4.57 -11.18
N GLU A 349 -20.84 -5.76 -10.97
CA GLU A 349 -21.44 -6.81 -10.17
C GLU A 349 -21.57 -6.46 -8.68
N TYR A 350 -20.61 -5.70 -8.12
CA TYR A 350 -20.55 -5.42 -6.68
C TYR A 350 -21.76 -4.64 -6.14
N CYS A 351 -22.26 -3.66 -6.91
CA CYS A 351 -23.35 -2.82 -6.43
C CYS A 351 -24.69 -3.58 -6.45
N HIS A 352 -24.94 -4.34 -7.51
CA HIS A 352 -26.13 -5.19 -7.63
C HIS A 352 -26.13 -6.31 -6.58
N TYR A 353 -24.99 -7.00 -6.38
CA TYR A 353 -24.87 -8.01 -5.33
C TYR A 353 -25.18 -7.44 -3.94
N ASN A 354 -24.60 -6.28 -3.61
CA ASN A 354 -24.79 -5.67 -2.29
C ASN A 354 -26.22 -5.16 -2.06
N ILE A 355 -26.91 -4.67 -3.11
CA ILE A 355 -28.33 -4.30 -3.05
C ILE A 355 -29.19 -5.56 -2.87
N ALA A 356 -28.93 -6.60 -3.67
CA ALA A 356 -29.62 -7.88 -3.57
C ALA A 356 -29.53 -8.48 -2.16
N HIS A 357 -28.34 -8.43 -1.56
CA HIS A 357 -28.09 -8.92 -0.22
C HIS A 357 -28.91 -8.16 0.84
N ILE A 358 -29.07 -6.84 0.69
CA ILE A 358 -29.96 -6.05 1.55
C ILE A 358 -31.42 -6.47 1.36
N PHE A 359 -31.87 -6.64 0.12
CA PHE A 359 -33.25 -7.06 -0.17
C PHE A 359 -33.56 -8.46 0.37
N LEU A 360 -32.62 -9.40 0.24
CA LEU A 360 -32.74 -10.74 0.80
C LEU A 360 -32.92 -10.69 2.32
N GLY A 361 -32.08 -9.90 3.02
CA GLY A 361 -32.18 -9.72 4.47
C GLY A 361 -33.49 -9.05 4.94
N ARG A 362 -34.17 -8.31 4.06
CA ARG A 362 -35.49 -7.70 4.31
C ARG A 362 -36.66 -8.61 3.96
N GLY A 363 -36.42 -9.81 3.43
CA GLY A 363 -37.46 -10.70 2.90
C GLY A 363 -38.06 -10.21 1.58
N GLN A 364 -37.43 -9.26 0.90
CA GLN A 364 -37.80 -8.78 -0.43
C GLN A 364 -37.19 -9.69 -1.50
N SER A 365 -37.49 -10.99 -1.40
CA SER A 365 -36.77 -12.03 -2.13
C SER A 365 -36.96 -11.94 -3.66
N HIS A 366 -38.10 -11.44 -4.14
CA HIS A 366 -38.31 -11.18 -5.57
C HIS A 366 -37.38 -10.08 -6.11
N ASP A 367 -37.24 -8.97 -5.39
CA ASP A 367 -36.36 -7.87 -5.79
C ASP A 367 -34.89 -8.31 -5.72
N ALA A 368 -34.54 -9.09 -4.69
CA ALA A 368 -33.20 -9.67 -4.53
C ALA A 368 -32.80 -10.55 -5.72
N ILE A 369 -33.69 -11.44 -6.19
CA ILE A 369 -33.42 -12.30 -7.36
C ILE A 369 -33.14 -11.45 -8.61
N GLY A 370 -33.87 -10.36 -8.82
CA GLY A 370 -33.63 -9.44 -9.94
C GLY A 370 -32.22 -8.85 -9.92
N GLU A 371 -31.80 -8.36 -8.76
CA GLU A 371 -30.47 -7.77 -8.56
C GLU A 371 -29.34 -8.81 -8.62
N TYR A 372 -29.51 -10.03 -8.08
CA TYR A 372 -28.54 -11.12 -8.26
C TYR A 372 -28.36 -11.50 -9.74
N ASN A 373 -29.44 -11.51 -10.52
CA ASN A 373 -29.36 -11.78 -11.96
C ASN A 373 -28.59 -10.70 -12.72
N LEU A 374 -28.74 -9.43 -12.33
CA LEU A 374 -27.91 -8.34 -12.88
C LEU A 374 -26.44 -8.52 -12.50
N ALA A 375 -26.14 -8.84 -11.24
CA ALA A 375 -24.77 -9.10 -10.79
C ALA A 375 -24.12 -10.27 -11.55
N LEU A 376 -24.86 -11.37 -11.76
CA LEU A 376 -24.44 -12.53 -12.54
C LEU A 376 -24.23 -12.19 -14.02
N GLY A 377 -25.03 -11.30 -14.58
CA GLY A 377 -24.88 -10.83 -15.95
C GLY A 377 -23.61 -9.99 -16.19
N TYR A 378 -23.07 -9.35 -15.15
CA TYR A 378 -21.88 -8.50 -15.26
C TYR A 378 -20.60 -9.17 -14.74
N THR A 379 -20.70 -10.16 -13.85
CA THR A 379 -19.51 -10.78 -13.27
C THR A 379 -18.78 -11.69 -14.27
N ALA A 380 -17.47 -11.48 -14.38
CA ALA A 380 -16.54 -12.48 -14.92
C ALA A 380 -15.76 -13.21 -13.81
N ASN A 381 -16.02 -12.85 -12.54
CA ASN A 381 -15.34 -13.39 -11.37
C ASN A 381 -16.08 -14.64 -10.87
N ARG A 382 -15.37 -15.77 -10.85
CA ARG A 382 -15.87 -17.06 -10.36
C ARG A 382 -16.40 -16.98 -8.93
N ASP A 383 -15.69 -16.29 -8.04
CA ASP A 383 -16.05 -16.23 -6.62
C ASP A 383 -17.32 -15.41 -6.42
N MET A 384 -17.45 -14.29 -7.16
CA MET A 384 -18.68 -13.49 -7.15
C MET A 384 -19.85 -14.27 -7.76
N ALA A 385 -19.63 -15.04 -8.83
CA ALA A 385 -20.67 -15.89 -9.42
C ALA A 385 -21.15 -16.96 -8.43
N LEU A 386 -20.24 -17.59 -7.70
CA LEU A 386 -20.57 -18.57 -6.66
C LEU A 386 -21.39 -17.93 -5.52
N LEU A 387 -21.01 -16.74 -5.06
CA LEU A 387 -21.75 -15.98 -4.04
C LEU A 387 -23.16 -15.63 -4.52
N CYS A 388 -23.28 -15.02 -5.69
CA CYS A 388 -24.57 -14.60 -6.25
C CYS A 388 -25.51 -15.80 -6.45
N LEU A 389 -25.04 -16.91 -7.02
CA LEU A 389 -25.87 -18.10 -7.23
C LEU A 389 -26.32 -18.76 -5.92
N THR A 390 -25.48 -18.73 -4.89
CA THR A 390 -25.79 -19.31 -3.58
C THR A 390 -26.86 -18.49 -2.86
N GLU A 391 -26.72 -17.17 -2.84
CA GLU A 391 -27.70 -16.28 -2.23
C GLU A 391 -28.98 -16.13 -3.06
N GLU A 392 -28.89 -16.21 -4.39
CA GLU A 392 -30.07 -16.30 -5.28
C GLU A 392 -30.89 -17.56 -4.99
N ALA A 393 -30.24 -18.72 -4.78
CA ALA A 393 -30.92 -19.95 -4.42
C ALA A 393 -31.65 -19.83 -3.06
N GLU A 394 -31.04 -19.14 -2.09
CA GLU A 394 -31.69 -18.83 -0.81
C GLU A 394 -32.91 -17.91 -1.00
N ALA A 395 -32.79 -16.87 -1.84
CA ALA A 395 -33.90 -16.00 -2.17
C ALA A 395 -35.06 -16.78 -2.84
N GLN A 396 -34.76 -17.68 -3.78
CA GLN A 396 -35.73 -18.54 -4.46
C GLN A 396 -36.42 -19.50 -3.48
N LEU A 397 -35.67 -20.04 -2.51
CA LEU A 397 -36.21 -20.85 -1.42
C LEU A 397 -37.19 -20.08 -0.53
N GLN A 398 -36.96 -18.80 -0.27
CA GLN A 398 -37.87 -17.96 0.53
C GLN A 398 -39.20 -17.68 -0.19
N VAL A 399 -39.17 -17.57 -1.53
CA VAL A 399 -40.36 -17.41 -2.38
C VAL A 399 -41.11 -18.74 -2.60
N GLY A 400 -40.44 -19.88 -2.34
CA GLY A 400 -41.00 -21.21 -2.59
C GLY A 400 -40.77 -21.73 -4.02
N ASP A 401 -39.89 -21.10 -4.80
CA ASP A 401 -39.48 -21.59 -6.12
C ASP A 401 -38.37 -22.64 -5.97
N TYR A 402 -38.76 -23.83 -5.57
CA TYR A 402 -37.82 -24.94 -5.36
C TYR A 402 -37.15 -25.45 -6.63
N ILE A 403 -37.72 -25.16 -7.82
CA ILE A 403 -37.16 -25.59 -9.11
C ILE A 403 -36.00 -24.66 -9.49
N ALA A 404 -36.23 -23.34 -9.40
CA ALA A 404 -35.18 -22.37 -9.65
C ALA A 404 -34.03 -22.53 -8.64
N ALA A 405 -34.35 -22.70 -7.35
CA ALA A 405 -33.36 -22.90 -6.29
C ALA A 405 -32.46 -24.12 -6.56
N GLU A 406 -33.04 -25.25 -6.97
CA GLU A 406 -32.28 -26.45 -7.32
C GLU A 406 -31.39 -26.22 -8.55
N SER A 407 -31.87 -25.48 -9.55
CA SER A 407 -31.09 -25.11 -10.72
C SER A 407 -29.88 -24.24 -10.38
N ALA A 408 -30.07 -23.23 -9.53
CA ALA A 408 -29.00 -22.35 -9.07
C ALA A 408 -27.93 -23.13 -8.28
N ILE A 409 -28.35 -23.98 -7.34
CA ILE A 409 -27.43 -24.86 -6.58
C ILE A 409 -26.68 -25.85 -7.49
N ALA A 410 -27.34 -26.43 -8.50
CA ALA A 410 -26.69 -27.30 -9.45
C ALA A 410 -25.56 -26.57 -10.22
N LYS A 411 -25.76 -25.30 -10.59
CA LYS A 411 -24.71 -24.47 -11.19
C LYS A 411 -23.54 -24.25 -10.22
N VAL A 412 -23.83 -23.96 -8.94
CA VAL A 412 -22.80 -23.80 -7.91
C VAL A 412 -21.96 -25.07 -7.78
N LEU A 413 -22.60 -26.24 -7.65
CA LEU A 413 -21.91 -27.53 -7.52
C LEU A 413 -21.18 -27.96 -8.80
N THR A 414 -21.56 -27.44 -9.96
CA THR A 414 -20.82 -27.63 -11.21
C THR A 414 -19.51 -26.82 -11.20
N ILE A 415 -19.54 -25.60 -10.65
CA ILE A 415 -18.38 -24.72 -10.56
C ILE A 415 -17.46 -25.14 -9.41
N ASP A 416 -18.02 -25.51 -8.26
CA ASP A 416 -17.32 -26.00 -7.08
C ASP A 416 -18.10 -27.14 -6.41
N PRO A 417 -17.77 -28.41 -6.75
CA PRO A 417 -18.41 -29.58 -6.16
C PRO A 417 -18.26 -29.69 -4.64
N SER A 418 -17.25 -29.02 -4.07
CA SER A 418 -16.93 -29.05 -2.64
C SER A 418 -17.56 -27.92 -1.83
N ASN A 419 -18.42 -27.10 -2.45
CA ASN A 419 -19.05 -25.96 -1.80
C ASN A 419 -20.04 -26.42 -0.71
N SER A 420 -19.63 -26.28 0.55
CA SER A 420 -20.41 -26.71 1.72
C SER A 420 -21.76 -25.99 1.88
N ALA A 421 -21.83 -24.69 1.58
CA ALA A 421 -23.07 -23.93 1.66
C ALA A 421 -24.10 -24.41 0.64
N ALA A 422 -23.65 -24.70 -0.58
CA ALA A 422 -24.52 -25.23 -1.63
C ALA A 422 -25.04 -26.64 -1.31
N GLN A 423 -24.22 -27.49 -0.69
CA GLN A 423 -24.65 -28.81 -0.23
C GLN A 423 -25.72 -28.71 0.87
N GLN A 424 -25.53 -27.81 1.84
CA GLN A 424 -26.52 -27.56 2.90
C GLN A 424 -27.85 -27.04 2.33
N LEU A 425 -27.81 -26.08 1.41
CA LEU A 425 -29.01 -25.56 0.76
C LEU A 425 -29.73 -26.63 -0.05
N ARG A 426 -28.99 -27.54 -0.70
CA ARG A 426 -29.58 -28.68 -1.42
C ARG A 426 -30.39 -29.59 -0.51
N GLU A 427 -29.85 -29.93 0.67
CA GLU A 427 -30.56 -30.75 1.66
C GLU A 427 -31.83 -30.05 2.17
N GLN A 428 -31.76 -28.74 2.40
CA GLN A 428 -32.93 -27.94 2.79
C GLN A 428 -34.02 -27.94 1.71
N ILE A 429 -33.63 -27.81 0.42
CA ILE A 429 -34.57 -27.89 -0.71
C ILE A 429 -35.30 -29.24 -0.71
N ILE A 430 -34.57 -30.35 -0.54
CA ILE A 430 -35.13 -31.70 -0.53
C ILE A 430 -36.12 -31.86 0.62
N HIS A 431 -35.72 -31.51 1.85
CA HIS A 431 -36.59 -31.64 3.02
C HIS A 431 -37.85 -30.77 2.91
N ARG A 432 -37.75 -29.55 2.36
CA ARG A 432 -38.94 -28.69 2.16
C ARG A 432 -39.85 -29.21 1.06
N LYS A 433 -39.32 -29.83 0.00
CA LYS A 433 -40.12 -30.51 -1.04
C LYS A 433 -40.87 -31.72 -0.45
N GLU A 434 -40.22 -32.50 0.41
CA GLU A 434 -40.81 -33.69 1.04
C GLU A 434 -41.88 -33.33 2.09
N GLY A 435 -41.74 -32.21 2.80
CA GLY A 435 -42.74 -31.75 3.77
C GLY A 435 -43.90 -30.92 3.19
N ALA A 436 -43.82 -30.52 1.91
CA ALA A 436 -44.87 -29.79 1.19
C ALA A 436 -45.79 -30.70 0.36
N ASN A 437 -45.38 -31.96 0.14
CA ASN A 437 -46.22 -33.05 -0.37
C ASN A 437 -46.90 -33.78 0.78
#